data_AF-A0A060BVC2-F1
#
_entry.id   AF-A0A060BVC2-F1
#
_cell.length_a   1.000
_cell.length_b   1.000
_cell.length_c   1.000
_cell.angle_alpha   90.00
_cell.angle_beta   90.00
_cell.angle_gamma   90.00
#
_symmetry.space_group_name_H-M   'P 1'
#
loop_
_entity.id
_entity.type
_entity.pdbx_description
1 polymer ?
#
loop_
_entity_poly.entity_id
_entity_poly.type
_entity_poly.pdbx_seq_one_letter_code
_entity_poly.pdbx_strand_id
1 'polypeptide(L)'
;TGITQDEIESMGYTVVTTIDTKAQKATVAAVGEIPDDHADNLQVGAVTLDPKTGAILSMYGGADYLERQRNAVTQDIAQAGSTFKPFALIAALEDGISLKTKYSGKNLMTVPGFEKKVRNFNNDSYGRISLVDATAYSVNTVYAQLGQEVGPDTVKDVAIRAGL
;
A
#
# COMPACT_ATOMS: atom_id res chain seq x y z
N THR A 1 25.83 -7.88 0.55
CA THR A 1 27.04 -7.58 1.34
C THR A 1 28.02 -8.74 1.41
N GLY A 2 27.68 -9.98 1.03
CA GLY A 2 28.66 -11.09 1.03
C GLY A 2 29.11 -11.54 2.42
N ILE A 3 28.57 -10.91 3.48
CA ILE A 3 28.79 -11.24 4.89
C ILE A 3 27.73 -12.26 5.30
N THR A 4 28.16 -13.33 5.94
CA THR A 4 27.30 -14.40 6.46
C THR A 4 26.72 -14.05 7.83
N GLN A 5 25.72 -14.80 8.28
CA GLN A 5 25.15 -14.62 9.61
C GLN A 5 26.17 -14.91 10.73
N ASP A 6 26.92 -16.02 10.63
CA ASP A 6 27.95 -16.38 11.60
C ASP A 6 29.01 -15.29 11.77
N GLU A 7 29.40 -14.63 10.67
CA GLU A 7 30.33 -13.51 10.71
C GLU A 7 29.74 -12.29 11.43
N ILE A 8 28.48 -11.95 11.18
CA ILE A 8 27.78 -10.86 11.89
C ILE A 8 27.75 -11.13 13.40
N GLU A 9 27.49 -12.38 13.79
CA GLU A 9 27.31 -12.77 15.19
C GLU A 9 28.64 -12.91 15.95
N SER A 10 29.73 -13.28 15.29
CA SER A 10 30.98 -13.68 15.95
C SER A 10 32.17 -12.73 15.78
N MET A 11 32.19 -11.85 14.76
CA MET A 11 33.40 -11.09 14.40
C MET A 11 33.46 -9.65 14.93
N GLY A 12 32.49 -9.22 15.73
CA GLY A 12 32.53 -7.91 16.39
C GLY A 12 32.32 -6.71 15.46
N TYR A 13 31.49 -6.86 14.42
CA TYR A 13 31.15 -5.76 13.52
C TYR A 13 30.46 -4.60 14.23
N THR A 14 30.75 -3.38 13.77
CA THR A 14 29.91 -2.21 14.07
C THR A 14 28.90 -2.03 12.94
N VAL A 15 27.62 -2.20 13.25
CA VAL A 15 26.52 -2.01 12.30
C VAL A 15 25.91 -0.62 12.51
N VAL A 16 26.09 0.27 11.53
CA VAL A 16 25.43 1.58 11.50
C VAL A 16 24.18 1.47 10.64
N THR A 17 23.03 1.77 11.23
CA THR A 17 21.73 1.71 10.54
C THR A 17 21.16 3.10 10.33
N THR A 18 20.08 3.18 9.54
CA THR A 18 19.29 4.40 9.35
C THR A 18 18.16 4.58 10.37
N ILE A 19 18.06 3.66 11.35
CA ILE A 19 16.96 3.66 12.30
C ILE A 19 17.04 4.90 13.19
N ASP A 20 15.97 5.69 13.17
CA ASP A 20 15.76 6.79 14.10
C ASP A 20 15.07 6.25 15.35
N THR A 21 15.75 6.36 16.49
CA THR A 21 15.25 5.79 17.75
C THR A 21 13.94 6.42 18.24
N LYS A 22 13.67 7.67 17.88
CA LYS A 22 12.42 8.35 18.23
C LYS A 22 11.28 7.86 17.34
N ALA A 23 11.51 7.73 16.04
CA ALA A 23 10.58 7.15 15.09
C ALA A 23 10.26 5.69 15.46
N GLN A 24 11.28 4.89 15.80
CA GLN A 24 11.08 3.51 16.22
C GLN A 24 10.18 3.38 17.45
N LYS A 25 10.43 4.18 18.50
CA LYS A 25 9.58 4.20 19.69
C LYS A 25 8.15 4.64 19.36
N ALA A 26 7.99 5.67 18.52
CA ALA A 26 6.68 6.14 18.11
C ALA A 26 5.91 5.09 17.29
N THR A 27 6.58 4.35 16.40
CA THR A 27 5.97 3.26 15.63
C THR A 27 5.51 2.12 16.54
N VAL A 28 6.34 1.69 17.50
CA VAL A 28 5.94 0.66 18.47
C VAL A 28 4.74 1.13 19.30
N ALA A 29 4.77 2.36 19.79
CA ALA A 29 3.66 2.94 20.55
C ALA A 29 2.37 2.97 19.71
N ALA A 30 2.43 3.42 18.46
CA ALA A 30 1.26 3.47 17.58
C ALA A 30 0.62 2.10 17.32
N VAL A 31 1.43 1.03 17.23
CA VAL A 31 0.90 -0.35 17.13
C VAL A 31 0.21 -0.76 18.43
N GLY A 32 0.71 -0.33 19.58
CA GLY A 32 0.08 -0.59 20.89
C GLY A 32 -1.24 0.15 21.13
N GLU A 33 -1.61 1.12 20.28
CA GLU A 33 -2.89 1.85 20.35
C GLU A 33 -3.99 1.19 19.50
N ILE A 34 -3.71 0.05 18.86
CA ILE A 34 -4.74 -0.67 18.11
C ILE A 34 -5.79 -1.20 19.10
N PRO A 35 -7.09 -0.99 18.86
CA PRO A 35 -8.15 -1.42 19.77
C PRO A 35 -8.14 -2.93 20.04
N ASP A 36 -8.35 -3.32 21.30
CA ASP A 36 -8.36 -4.72 21.76
C ASP A 36 -9.50 -5.57 21.17
N ASP A 37 -10.47 -4.96 20.48
CA ASP A 37 -11.58 -5.67 19.81
C ASP A 37 -11.21 -6.22 18.42
N HIS A 38 -9.93 -6.18 18.07
CA HIS A 38 -9.41 -6.83 16.88
C HIS A 38 -9.45 -8.36 16.99
N ALA A 39 -9.33 -9.06 15.85
CA ALA A 39 -9.24 -10.51 15.86
C ALA A 39 -7.98 -11.00 16.61
N ASP A 40 -8.09 -12.09 17.38
CA ASP A 40 -6.98 -12.65 18.18
C ASP A 40 -5.72 -12.94 17.35
N ASN A 41 -5.88 -13.20 16.06
CA ASN A 41 -4.79 -13.51 15.14
C ASN A 41 -4.32 -12.31 14.29
N LEU A 42 -4.68 -11.08 14.68
CA LEU A 42 -4.23 -9.87 13.98
C LEU A 42 -2.70 -9.80 13.98
N GLN A 43 -2.13 -9.54 12.81
CA GLN A 43 -0.70 -9.31 12.61
C GLN A 43 -0.51 -7.93 12.01
N VAL A 44 0.46 -7.19 12.55
CA VAL A 44 0.69 -5.79 12.17
C VAL A 44 2.13 -5.65 11.70
N GLY A 45 2.29 -5.11 10.50
CA GLY A 45 3.55 -4.61 9.97
C GLY A 45 3.47 -3.09 9.85
N ALA A 46 4.50 -2.38 10.30
CA ALA A 46 4.61 -0.94 10.12
C ALA A 46 6.04 -0.55 9.76
N VAL A 47 6.19 0.40 8.84
CA VAL A 47 7.51 0.91 8.41
C VAL A 47 7.40 2.40 8.13
N THR A 48 8.44 3.15 8.48
CA THR A 48 8.57 4.54 8.07
C THR A 48 9.85 4.73 7.27
N LEU A 49 9.77 5.62 6.28
CA LEU A 49 10.81 5.83 5.28
C LEU A 49 11.13 7.32 5.18
N ASP A 50 12.39 7.65 4.92
CA ASP A 50 12.76 8.94 4.34
C ASP A 50 12.48 8.90 2.83
N PRO A 51 11.53 9.71 2.31
CA PRO A 51 11.16 9.68 0.89
C PRO A 51 12.25 10.19 -0.05
N LYS A 52 13.25 10.93 0.45
CA LYS A 52 14.36 11.45 -0.37
C LYS A 52 15.46 10.42 -0.56
N THR A 53 15.73 9.62 0.46
CA THR A 53 16.87 8.70 0.49
C THR A 53 16.47 7.23 0.40
N GLY A 54 15.19 6.91 0.65
CA GLY A 54 14.71 5.53 0.78
C GLY A 54 15.11 4.88 2.10
N ALA A 55 15.72 5.62 3.03
CA ALA A 55 16.19 5.10 4.31
C ALA A 55 15.02 4.64 5.18
N ILE A 56 15.11 3.41 5.72
CA ILE A 56 14.19 2.91 6.72
C ILE A 56 14.49 3.58 8.06
N LEU A 57 13.53 4.36 8.56
CA LEU A 57 13.67 5.12 9.81
C LEU A 57 13.11 4.34 11.00
N SER A 58 12.08 3.53 10.78
CA SER A 58 11.55 2.59 11.76
C SER A 58 10.92 1.38 11.09
N MET A 59 10.89 0.26 11.81
CA MET A 59 10.23 -0.96 11.36
C MET A 59 9.66 -1.72 12.56
N TYR A 60 8.39 -2.11 12.46
CA TYR A 60 7.73 -3.05 13.35
C TYR A 60 7.28 -4.25 12.53
N GLY A 61 7.95 -5.39 12.71
CA GLY A 61 7.67 -6.62 11.96
C GLY A 61 6.72 -7.60 12.66
N GLY A 62 6.33 -7.35 13.90
CA GLY A 62 5.52 -8.26 14.71
C GLY A 62 5.83 -8.12 16.20
N ALA A 63 4.93 -8.67 17.03
CA ALA A 63 5.14 -8.77 18.48
C ALA A 63 6.23 -9.81 18.74
N ASP A 64 7.33 -9.36 19.36
CA ASP A 64 8.54 -10.09 19.78
C ASP A 64 9.09 -11.17 18.82
N TYR A 65 10.37 -11.05 18.46
CA TYR A 65 11.06 -12.05 17.64
C TYR A 65 11.03 -13.46 18.26
N LEU A 66 11.03 -13.58 19.59
CA LEU A 66 10.99 -14.87 20.28
C LEU A 66 9.60 -15.53 20.22
N GLU A 67 8.54 -14.74 20.06
CA GLU A 67 7.19 -15.24 19.86
C GLU A 67 6.94 -15.57 18.39
N ARG A 68 7.45 -14.71 17.49
CA ARG A 68 7.32 -14.86 16.05
C ARG A 68 8.60 -14.46 15.33
N GLN A 69 9.31 -15.45 14.82
CA GLN A 69 10.50 -15.29 13.98
C GLN A 69 10.14 -14.93 12.52
N ARG A 70 9.22 -13.99 12.32
CA ARG A 70 8.78 -13.56 10.98
C ARG A 70 8.39 -12.10 10.98
N ASN A 71 8.98 -11.34 10.06
CA ASN A 71 8.80 -9.91 9.91
C ASN A 71 7.71 -9.60 8.86
N ALA A 72 6.58 -9.10 9.32
CA ALA A 72 5.43 -8.75 8.49
C ALA A 72 5.69 -7.63 7.47
N VAL A 73 6.73 -6.81 7.66
CA VAL A 73 7.09 -5.75 6.70
C VAL A 73 7.86 -6.32 5.51
N THR A 74 8.74 -7.29 5.73
CA THR A 74 9.68 -7.76 4.70
C THR A 74 9.37 -9.15 4.16
N GLN A 75 8.53 -9.93 4.84
CA GLN A 75 8.27 -11.33 4.49
C GLN A 75 6.79 -11.63 4.24
N ASP A 76 5.87 -10.80 4.72
CA ASP A 76 4.44 -11.02 4.46
C ASP A 76 4.01 -10.36 3.15
N ILE A 77 3.10 -11.03 2.45
CA ILE A 77 2.53 -10.57 1.19
C ILE A 77 1.02 -10.52 1.38
N ALA A 78 0.45 -9.34 1.15
CA ALA A 78 -0.98 -9.08 1.19
C ALA A 78 -1.44 -8.42 -0.11
N GLN A 79 -2.72 -8.54 -0.42
CA GLN A 79 -3.30 -7.79 -1.53
C GLN A 79 -3.30 -6.30 -1.18
N ALA A 80 -2.71 -5.47 -2.05
CA ALA A 80 -2.66 -4.01 -1.87
C ALA A 80 -4.06 -3.37 -1.78
N GLY A 81 -5.06 -3.95 -2.45
CA GLY A 81 -6.41 -3.40 -2.46
C GLY A 81 -6.42 -1.97 -3.02
N SER A 82 -7.07 -1.03 -2.32
CA SER A 82 -7.18 0.36 -2.79
C SER A 82 -5.85 1.11 -2.83
N THR A 83 -4.79 0.66 -2.15
CA THR A 83 -3.48 1.30 -2.26
C THR A 83 -2.81 1.07 -3.62
N PHE A 84 -3.40 0.23 -4.49
CA PHE A 84 -2.98 0.05 -5.88
C PHE A 84 -3.55 1.11 -6.85
N LYS A 85 -4.62 1.82 -6.44
CA LYS A 85 -5.29 2.86 -7.25
C LYS A 85 -4.37 3.99 -7.74
N PRO A 86 -3.38 4.47 -6.96
CA PRO A 86 -2.43 5.47 -7.44
C PRO A 86 -1.69 5.07 -8.72
N PHE A 87 -1.37 3.79 -8.93
CA PHE A 87 -0.72 3.35 -10.17
C PHE A 87 -1.64 3.50 -11.38
N ALA A 88 -2.93 3.18 -11.23
CA ALA A 88 -3.91 3.41 -12.29
C ALA A 88 -4.14 4.91 -12.56
N LEU A 89 -4.07 5.75 -11.52
CA LEU A 89 -4.15 7.20 -11.67
C LEU A 89 -2.94 7.75 -12.43
N ILE A 90 -1.72 7.34 -12.07
CA ILE A 90 -0.49 7.74 -12.77
C ILE A 90 -0.56 7.29 -14.23
N ALA A 91 -0.93 6.03 -14.50
CA ALA A 91 -1.10 5.51 -15.85
C ALA A 91 -2.06 6.38 -16.67
N ALA A 92 -3.21 6.74 -16.10
CA ALA A 92 -4.19 7.60 -16.76
C ALA A 92 -3.63 9.00 -17.07
N LEU A 93 -2.88 9.59 -16.14
CA LEU A 93 -2.27 10.91 -16.34
C LEU A 93 -1.20 10.89 -17.43
N GLU A 94 -0.38 9.83 -17.46
CA GLU A 94 0.63 9.62 -18.51
C GLU A 94 -0.01 9.38 -19.89
N ASP A 95 -1.21 8.77 -19.92
CA ASP A 95 -2.03 8.59 -21.13
C ASP A 95 -2.87 9.85 -21.51
N GLY A 96 -2.67 10.97 -20.80
CA GLY A 96 -3.27 12.26 -21.13
C GLY A 96 -4.68 12.49 -20.55
N ILE A 97 -5.20 11.58 -19.73
CA ILE A 97 -6.49 11.77 -19.04
C ILE A 97 -6.33 12.83 -17.96
N SER A 98 -7.11 13.91 -18.04
CA SER A 98 -7.07 14.99 -17.05
C SER A 98 -7.64 14.56 -15.69
N LEU A 99 -7.08 15.07 -14.59
CA LEU A 99 -7.69 14.98 -13.25
C LEU A 99 -9.13 15.54 -13.20
N LYS A 100 -9.50 16.43 -14.12
CA LYS A 100 -10.84 17.01 -14.23
C LYS A 100 -11.83 16.10 -14.97
N THR A 101 -11.36 15.04 -15.63
CA THR A 101 -12.21 14.06 -16.32
C THR A 101 -13.20 13.47 -15.33
N LYS A 102 -14.47 13.41 -15.73
CA LYS A 102 -15.56 12.96 -14.86
C LYS A 102 -16.06 11.59 -15.24
N TYR A 103 -16.05 10.68 -14.27
CA TYR A 103 -16.57 9.33 -14.38
C TYR A 103 -17.86 9.16 -13.60
N SER A 104 -18.65 8.15 -13.96
CA SER A 104 -19.83 7.78 -13.18
C SER A 104 -19.39 7.00 -11.93
N GLY A 105 -19.61 7.57 -10.75
CA GLY A 105 -19.42 6.93 -9.46
C GLY A 105 -20.64 6.14 -8.99
N LYS A 106 -21.49 5.64 -9.90
CA LYS A 106 -22.67 4.82 -9.59
C LYS A 106 -22.23 3.51 -8.90
N ASN A 107 -22.94 3.10 -7.86
CA ASN A 107 -22.73 1.80 -7.20
C ASN A 107 -23.26 0.62 -8.04
N LEU A 108 -22.75 -0.59 -7.77
CA LEU A 108 -23.14 -1.84 -8.45
C LEU A 108 -23.10 -1.69 -9.98
N MET A 109 -21.98 -1.18 -10.47
CA MET A 109 -21.76 -0.93 -11.88
C MET A 109 -21.24 -2.19 -12.58
N THR A 110 -21.84 -2.54 -13.71
CA THR A 110 -21.21 -3.49 -14.65
C THR A 110 -20.11 -2.73 -15.39
N VAL A 111 -18.87 -3.19 -15.26
CA VAL A 111 -17.71 -2.64 -15.95
C VAL A 111 -17.14 -3.76 -16.83
N PRO A 112 -16.81 -3.50 -18.11
CA PRO A 112 -16.14 -4.49 -18.95
C PRO A 112 -14.91 -5.10 -18.25
N GLY A 113 -14.63 -6.37 -18.50
CA GLY A 113 -13.51 -7.08 -17.85
C GLY A 113 -13.75 -7.52 -16.41
N PHE A 114 -14.88 -7.15 -15.77
CA PHE A 114 -15.24 -7.63 -14.44
C PHE A 114 -16.42 -8.61 -14.50
N GLU A 115 -16.26 -9.79 -13.87
CA GLU A 115 -17.30 -10.83 -13.83
C GLU A 115 -18.51 -10.41 -12.98
N LYS A 116 -18.27 -9.66 -11.90
CA LYS A 116 -19.29 -9.19 -10.96
C LYS A 116 -19.42 -7.68 -11.06
N LYS A 117 -20.61 -7.19 -10.69
CA LYS A 117 -20.85 -5.75 -10.53
C LYS A 117 -19.86 -5.17 -9.51
N VAL A 118 -19.14 -4.14 -9.93
CA VAL A 118 -18.21 -3.41 -9.08
C VAL A 118 -19.02 -2.59 -8.07
N ARG A 119 -18.68 -2.74 -6.80
CA ARG A 119 -19.38 -2.14 -5.67
C ARG A 119 -18.51 -1.08 -5.00
N ASN A 120 -19.07 0.08 -4.73
CA ASN A 120 -18.42 1.09 -3.90
C ASN A 120 -18.56 0.74 -2.42
N PHE A 121 -17.63 1.23 -1.60
CA PHE A 121 -17.73 1.11 -0.15
C PHE A 121 -19.07 1.71 0.35
N ASN A 122 -19.63 1.12 1.42
CA ASN A 122 -20.95 1.47 1.98
C ASN A 122 -22.14 1.47 1.00
N ASN A 123 -21.99 0.89 -0.19
CA ASN A 123 -22.98 0.95 -1.27
C ASN A 123 -23.26 2.36 -1.83
N ASP A 124 -22.32 3.29 -1.64
CA ASP A 124 -22.51 4.70 -2.00
C ASP A 124 -22.45 4.94 -3.51
N SER A 125 -23.28 5.88 -3.98
CA SER A 125 -23.23 6.42 -5.33
C SER A 125 -22.84 7.89 -5.31
N TYR A 126 -21.86 8.26 -6.11
CA TYR A 126 -21.25 9.60 -6.05
C TYR A 126 -21.70 10.52 -7.20
N GLY A 127 -22.59 10.08 -8.08
CA GLY A 127 -22.96 10.81 -9.29
C GLY A 127 -21.81 10.86 -10.31
N ARG A 128 -21.68 11.94 -11.09
CA ARG A 128 -20.54 12.15 -11.98
C ARG A 128 -19.48 13.01 -11.29
N ILE A 129 -18.35 12.39 -10.95
CA ILE A 129 -17.28 13.00 -10.14
C ILE A 129 -15.95 13.02 -10.87
N SER A 130 -15.09 13.96 -10.50
CA SER A 130 -13.74 14.08 -11.07
C SER A 130 -12.81 12.96 -10.58
N LEU A 131 -11.66 12.78 -11.21
CA LEU A 131 -10.63 11.87 -10.69
C LEU A 131 -10.10 12.35 -9.34
N VAL A 132 -10.05 13.66 -9.08
CA VAL A 132 -9.68 14.21 -7.76
C VAL A 132 -10.61 13.68 -6.67
N ASP A 133 -11.93 13.82 -6.89
CA ASP A 133 -12.93 13.34 -5.93
C ASP A 133 -12.91 11.81 -5.84
N ALA A 134 -12.76 11.11 -6.96
CA ALA A 134 -12.74 9.66 -7.00
C ALA A 134 -11.55 9.08 -6.23
N THR A 135 -10.37 9.73 -6.31
CA THR A 135 -9.20 9.39 -5.49
C THR A 135 -9.45 9.68 -4.02
N ALA A 136 -9.98 10.87 -3.69
CA ALA A 136 -10.24 11.27 -2.31
C ALA A 136 -11.21 10.33 -1.59
N TYR A 137 -12.27 9.90 -2.28
CA TYR A 137 -13.27 8.96 -1.74
C TYR A 137 -12.99 7.50 -2.09
N SER A 138 -11.87 7.20 -2.74
CA SER A 138 -11.47 5.85 -3.14
C SER A 138 -12.59 5.09 -3.90
N VAL A 139 -13.24 5.73 -4.87
CA VAL A 139 -14.45 5.22 -5.55
C VAL A 139 -14.11 4.06 -6.48
N ASN A 140 -14.51 2.84 -6.11
CA ASN A 140 -14.17 1.60 -6.82
C ASN A 140 -14.65 1.58 -8.26
N THR A 141 -15.90 2.03 -8.51
CA THR A 141 -16.45 1.98 -9.87
C THR A 141 -15.75 2.93 -10.82
N VAL A 142 -15.26 4.07 -10.35
CA VAL A 142 -14.44 4.99 -11.16
C VAL A 142 -13.09 4.34 -11.49
N TYR A 143 -12.41 3.76 -10.52
CA TYR A 143 -11.12 3.10 -10.78
C TYR A 143 -11.21 1.84 -11.64
N ALA A 144 -12.34 1.13 -11.58
CA ALA A 144 -12.60 0.02 -12.51
C ALA A 144 -12.79 0.53 -13.95
N GLN A 145 -13.51 1.63 -14.15
CA GLN A 145 -13.62 2.28 -15.46
C GLN A 145 -12.25 2.75 -15.96
N LEU A 146 -11.48 3.44 -15.11
CA LEU A 146 -10.17 3.98 -15.44
C LEU A 146 -9.18 2.88 -15.85
N GLY A 147 -9.12 1.79 -15.10
CA GLY A 147 -8.24 0.66 -15.41
C GLY A 147 -8.62 -0.06 -16.71
N GLN A 148 -9.91 -0.04 -17.10
CA GLN A 148 -10.34 -0.55 -18.41
C GLN A 148 -9.98 0.40 -19.56
N GLU A 149 -10.12 1.71 -19.34
CA GLU A 149 -9.79 2.73 -20.34
C GLU A 149 -8.30 2.75 -20.66
N VAL A 150 -7.44 2.72 -19.62
CA VAL A 150 -5.98 2.78 -19.77
C VAL A 150 -5.35 1.41 -20.05
N GLY A 151 -6.04 0.34 -19.66
CA GLY A 151 -5.60 -1.04 -19.85
C GLY A 151 -4.73 -1.57 -18.69
N PRO A 152 -4.89 -2.85 -18.30
CA PRO A 152 -4.19 -3.44 -17.15
C PRO A 152 -2.67 -3.54 -17.35
N ASP A 153 -2.20 -3.69 -18.59
CA ASP A 153 -0.77 -3.78 -18.89
C ASP A 153 -0.05 -2.44 -18.64
N THR A 154 -0.69 -1.32 -18.97
CA THR A 154 -0.16 0.02 -18.69
C THR A 154 -0.10 0.29 -17.19
N VAL A 155 -1.13 -0.12 -16.45
CA VAL A 155 -1.15 0.00 -14.98
C VAL A 155 -0.05 -0.87 -14.36
N LYS A 156 0.16 -2.08 -14.89
CA LYS A 156 1.24 -2.98 -14.46
C LYS A 156 2.62 -2.38 -14.74
N ASP A 157 2.83 -1.77 -15.90
CA ASP A 157 4.09 -1.08 -16.23
C ASP A 157 4.41 0.03 -15.21
N VAL A 158 3.44 0.88 -14.89
CA VAL A 158 3.59 1.92 -13.86
C VAL A 158 3.97 1.32 -12.51
N ALA A 159 3.30 0.23 -12.10
CA ALA A 159 3.57 -0.43 -10.84
C ALA A 159 5.03 -0.96 -10.77
N ILE A 160 5.51 -1.59 -11.85
CA ILE A 160 6.89 -2.09 -11.95
C ILE A 160 7.89 -0.93 -11.93
N ARG A 161 7.64 0.15 -12.68
CA ARG A 161 8.49 1.35 -12.66
C ARG A 161 8.55 2.02 -11.29
N ALA A 162 7.49 1.90 -10.50
CA ALA A 162 7.44 2.40 -9.14
C ALA A 162 8.15 1.49 -8.11
N GLY A 163 8.62 0.31 -8.52
CA GLY A 163 9.43 -0.58 -7.70
C GLY A 163 8.70 -1.76 -7.05
N LEU A 164 7.52 -2.14 -7.55
CA LEU A 164 6.86 -3.41 -7.21
C LEU A 164 7.43 -4.60 -8.00
#